data_AF-A0AAD8IHK8-F1
#
_entry.id   AF-A0AAD8IHK8-F1
#
_cell.length_a   1.000
_cell.length_b   1.000
_cell.length_c   1.000
_cell.angle_alpha   90.00
_cell.angle_beta   90.00
_cell.angle_gamma   90.00
#
_symmetry.space_group_name_H-M   'P 1'
#
loop_
_entity.id
_entity.type
_entity.pdbx_description
1 polymer ?
#
loop_
_entity_poly.entity_id
_entity_poly.type
_entity_poly.pdbx_seq_one_letter_code
_entity_poly.pdbx_strand_id
1 'polypeptide(L)'
;MLNPPEDNDLFAKCLREHGMGKLFILPIGDSYRYLQGAARHEREYVDIGVKELEETFKTLANYDKGESVKELEEVAKALLFFTQFLCEAVRIIPQADMIIGAFNSNEAIRIPDWILLLHHGSRPSICEG
;
A
#
# COMPACT_ATOMS: atom_id res chain seq x y z
N MET A 1 -21.20 17.19 5.27
CA MET A 1 -21.28 15.73 5.05
C MET A 1 -21.61 15.52 3.58
N LEU A 2 -20.74 14.89 2.82
CA LEU A 2 -21.05 14.49 1.44
C LEU A 2 -21.81 13.16 1.53
N ASN A 3 -23.03 13.11 1.00
CA ASN A 3 -23.74 11.84 0.85
C ASN A 3 -22.95 10.96 -0.12
N PRO A 4 -22.69 9.68 0.21
CA PRO A 4 -22.07 8.79 -0.76
C PRO A 4 -23.01 8.65 -1.97
N PRO A 5 -22.47 8.61 -3.20
CA PRO A 5 -23.27 8.40 -4.41
C PRO A 5 -24.05 7.08 -4.31
N GLU A 6 -25.28 7.06 -4.85
CA GLU A 6 -26.25 5.95 -4.75
C GLU A 6 -25.69 4.57 -5.18
N ASP A 7 -24.69 4.56 -6.08
CA ASP A 7 -23.99 3.34 -6.52
C ASP A 7 -23.22 2.63 -5.40
N ASN A 8 -22.73 3.37 -4.41
CA ASN A 8 -22.07 2.77 -3.23
C ASN A 8 -23.06 1.98 -2.38
N ASP A 9 -24.35 2.34 -2.43
CA ASP A 9 -25.38 1.71 -1.60
C ASP A 9 -25.84 0.37 -2.18
N LEU A 10 -25.89 0.25 -3.52
CA LEU A 10 -26.11 -1.01 -4.24
C LEU A 10 -24.95 -2.00 -4.04
N PHE A 11 -23.71 -1.53 -4.13
CA PHE A 11 -22.53 -2.37 -3.89
C PHE A 11 -22.43 -2.82 -2.42
N ALA A 12 -22.64 -1.89 -1.47
CA ALA A 12 -22.66 -2.21 -0.05
C ALA A 12 -23.79 -3.19 0.32
N LYS A 13 -24.95 -3.07 -0.33
CA LYS A 13 -26.07 -4.01 -0.18
C LYS A 13 -25.69 -5.40 -0.69
N CYS A 14 -25.10 -5.50 -1.88
CA CYS A 14 -24.63 -6.78 -2.45
C CYS A 14 -23.65 -7.50 -1.52
N LEU A 15 -22.68 -6.77 -0.95
CA LEU A 15 -21.69 -7.32 -0.01
C LEU A 15 -22.33 -7.88 1.26
N ARG A 16 -23.33 -7.18 1.82
CA ARG A 16 -24.08 -7.66 2.99
C ARG A 16 -24.91 -8.90 2.68
N GLU A 17 -25.59 -8.92 1.54
CA GLU A 17 -26.45 -10.03 1.11
C GLU A 17 -25.66 -11.32 0.83
N HIS A 18 -24.39 -11.21 0.43
CA HIS A 18 -23.52 -12.36 0.19
C HIS A 18 -22.63 -12.72 1.40
N GLY A 19 -22.87 -12.12 2.57
CA GLY A 19 -22.10 -12.39 3.78
C GLY A 19 -20.63 -11.94 3.72
N MET A 20 -20.29 -11.02 2.79
CA MET A 20 -18.92 -10.59 2.51
C MET A 20 -18.42 -9.44 3.39
N GLY A 21 -19.10 -9.17 4.52
CA GLY A 21 -18.67 -8.16 5.51
C GLY A 21 -19.25 -6.76 5.31
N LYS A 22 -18.66 -5.77 5.99
CA LYS A 22 -19.06 -4.35 5.93
C LYS A 22 -18.20 -3.61 4.90
N LEU A 23 -18.81 -2.81 4.03
CA LEU A 23 -18.09 -1.91 3.14
C LEU A 23 -17.61 -0.69 3.92
N PHE A 24 -16.30 -0.42 3.88
CA PHE A 24 -15.71 0.81 4.36
C PHE A 24 -14.98 1.49 3.22
N ILE A 25 -15.40 2.72 2.89
CA ILE A 25 -14.66 3.57 1.96
C ILE A 25 -13.67 4.38 2.79
N LEU A 26 -12.38 4.15 2.56
CA LEU A 26 -11.35 4.93 3.23
C LEU A 26 -11.40 6.38 2.71
N PRO A 27 -11.36 7.40 3.59
CA PRO A 27 -11.36 8.80 3.19
C PRO A 27 -9.95 9.26 2.72
N ILE A 28 -9.25 8.42 1.95
CA ILE A 28 -7.91 8.67 1.40
C ILE A 28 -7.96 8.37 -0.10
N GLY A 29 -7.30 9.19 -0.92
CA GLY A 29 -7.02 8.81 -2.31
C GLY A 29 -6.01 7.67 -2.41
N ASP A 30 -5.96 7.01 -3.57
CA ASP A 30 -5.15 5.81 -3.82
C ASP A 30 -3.74 6.09 -4.36
N SER A 31 -3.46 7.30 -4.83
CA SER A 31 -2.12 7.67 -5.29
C SER A 31 -1.10 7.74 -4.14
N TYR A 32 0.17 7.49 -4.45
CA TYR A 32 1.29 7.70 -3.52
C TYR A 32 1.25 9.03 -2.79
N ARG A 33 0.89 10.13 -3.47
CA ARG A 33 0.79 11.46 -2.84
C ARG A 33 -0.20 11.49 -1.68
N TYR A 34 -1.38 10.87 -1.86
CA TYR A 34 -2.41 10.83 -0.83
C TYR A 34 -2.06 9.85 0.28
N LEU A 35 -1.54 8.66 -0.07
CA LEU A 35 -1.11 7.65 0.89
C LEU A 35 0.03 8.17 1.78
N GLN A 36 1.07 8.77 1.21
CA GLN A 36 2.19 9.35 1.97
C GLN A 36 1.73 10.50 2.87
N GLY A 37 0.83 11.36 2.36
CA GLY A 37 0.25 12.44 3.15
C GLY A 37 -0.55 11.95 4.35
N ALA A 38 -1.36 10.90 4.17
CA ALA A 38 -2.11 10.28 5.25
C ALA A 38 -1.20 9.49 6.22
N ALA A 39 -0.19 8.79 5.69
CA ALA A 39 0.78 8.00 6.45
C ALA A 39 1.82 8.85 7.19
N ARG A 40 1.96 10.12 6.83
CA ARG A 40 3.08 11.00 7.24
C ARG A 40 4.44 10.32 7.07
N HIS A 41 4.55 9.54 6.00
CA HIS A 41 5.68 8.67 5.74
C HIS A 41 5.91 8.58 4.23
N GLU A 42 7.14 8.85 3.80
CA GLU A 42 7.50 8.79 2.38
C GLU A 42 7.82 7.34 1.98
N ARG A 43 7.52 6.98 0.73
CA ARG A 43 7.68 5.60 0.23
C ARG A 43 9.14 5.11 0.26
N GLU A 44 10.11 6.01 0.12
CA GLU A 44 11.55 5.72 0.18
C GLU A 44 12.02 5.24 1.56
N TYR A 45 11.26 5.53 2.62
CA TYR A 45 11.54 5.09 3.99
C TYR A 45 10.71 3.87 4.41
N VAL A 46 9.98 3.24 3.49
CA VAL A 46 9.24 2.01 3.80
C VAL A 46 10.21 0.84 3.79
N ASP A 47 10.33 0.20 4.93
CA ASP A 47 11.07 -1.05 5.07
C ASP A 47 10.20 -2.21 4.55
N ILE A 48 10.78 -3.07 3.71
CA ILE A 48 10.14 -4.23 3.11
C ILE A 48 10.91 -5.49 3.53
N GLY A 49 10.22 -6.39 4.21
CA GLY A 49 10.74 -7.66 4.68
C GLY A 49 9.63 -8.54 5.27
N VAL A 50 10.02 -9.73 5.74
CA VAL A 50 9.07 -10.73 6.25
C VAL A 50 8.36 -10.22 7.51
N LYS A 51 9.09 -9.58 8.42
CA LYS A 51 8.53 -9.04 9.67
C LYS A 51 7.56 -7.90 9.38
N GLU A 52 7.95 -7.00 8.49
CA GLU A 52 7.16 -5.83 8.09
C GLU A 52 5.87 -6.27 7.39
N LEU A 53 5.91 -7.34 6.58
CA LEU A 53 4.72 -7.95 5.98
C LEU A 53 3.77 -8.48 7.07
N GLU A 54 4.28 -9.23 8.05
CA GLU A 54 3.46 -9.75 9.14
C GLU A 54 2.82 -8.63 9.98
N GLU A 55 3.58 -7.59 10.31
CA GLU A 55 3.09 -6.42 11.05
C GLU A 55 2.02 -5.67 10.25
N THR A 56 2.25 -5.51 8.95
CA THR A 56 1.29 -4.86 8.04
C THR A 56 -0.03 -5.63 8.00
N PHE A 57 0.00 -6.96 7.89
CA PHE A 57 -1.21 -7.78 7.96
C PHE A 57 -1.92 -7.66 9.32
N LYS A 58 -1.17 -7.68 10.43
CA LYS A 58 -1.73 -7.47 11.78
C LYS A 58 -2.41 -6.11 11.90
N THR A 59 -1.84 -5.05 11.31
CA THR A 59 -2.42 -3.72 11.32
C THR A 59 -3.77 -3.69 10.60
N LEU A 60 -3.85 -4.25 9.39
CA LEU A 60 -5.11 -4.30 8.64
C LEU A 60 -6.18 -5.18 9.33
N ALA A 61 -5.79 -6.33 9.88
CA ALA A 61 -6.71 -7.23 10.58
C ALA A 61 -7.30 -6.58 11.85
N ASN A 62 -6.52 -5.75 12.55
CA ASN A 62 -7.00 -5.05 13.74
C ASN A 62 -7.89 -3.84 13.39
N TYR A 63 -7.70 -3.24 12.21
CA TYR A 63 -8.59 -2.19 11.72
C TYR A 63 -10.01 -2.72 11.47
N ASP A 64 -10.13 -3.90 10.86
CA ASP A 64 -11.43 -4.55 10.59
C ASP A 64 -12.24 -4.85 11.86
N LYS A 65 -11.56 -5.24 12.95
CA LYS A 65 -12.20 -5.57 14.23
C LYS A 65 -12.69 -4.34 15.01
N GLY A 66 -12.37 -3.12 14.56
CA GLY A 66 -12.66 -1.89 15.31
C GLY A 66 -11.93 -1.81 16.65
N GLU A 67 -10.94 -2.68 16.88
CA GLU A 67 -10.22 -2.84 18.14
C GLU A 67 -9.17 -1.75 18.36
N SER A 68 -9.04 -0.80 17.43
CA SER A 68 -8.24 0.39 17.68
C SER A 68 -8.74 1.58 16.90
N VAL A 69 -8.73 2.73 17.56
CA VAL A 69 -8.53 4.05 16.95
C VAL A 69 -7.08 4.11 16.40
N LYS A 70 -6.62 3.09 15.67
CA LYS A 70 -5.37 3.21 14.92
C LYS A 70 -5.67 4.19 13.80
N GLU A 71 -5.00 5.31 13.89
CA GLU A 71 -5.19 6.47 13.05
C GLU A 71 -5.14 6.01 11.60
N LEU A 72 -5.95 6.67 10.76
CA LEU A 72 -5.93 6.52 9.30
C LEU A 72 -4.49 6.46 8.74
N GLU A 73 -3.54 7.08 9.44
CA GLU A 73 -2.09 6.98 9.29
C GLU A 73 -1.53 5.55 9.21
N GLU A 74 -1.86 4.65 10.14
CA GLU A 74 -1.32 3.29 10.17
C GLU A 74 -1.90 2.41 9.04
N VAL A 75 -3.18 2.62 8.71
CA VAL A 75 -3.78 2.00 7.52
C VAL A 75 -3.12 2.54 6.26
N ALA A 76 -2.84 3.85 6.19
CA ALA A 76 -2.14 4.45 5.05
C ALA A 76 -0.71 3.91 4.90
N LYS A 77 0.04 3.73 6.00
CA LYS A 77 1.37 3.07 5.98
C LYS A 77 1.27 1.64 5.46
N ALA A 78 0.27 0.89 5.90
CA ALA A 78 0.04 -0.47 5.43
C ALA A 78 -0.30 -0.54 3.93
N LEU A 79 -1.15 0.37 3.44
CA LEU A 79 -1.47 0.48 2.02
C LEU A 79 -0.26 0.93 1.18
N LEU A 80 0.55 1.85 1.72
CA LEU A 80 1.79 2.29 1.10
C LEU A 80 2.79 1.13 0.95
N PHE A 81 2.91 0.30 1.99
CA PHE A 81 3.69 -0.94 1.96
C PHE A 81 3.19 -1.88 0.87
N PHE A 82 1.90 -2.23 0.84
CA PHE A 82 1.36 -3.19 -0.12
C PHE A 82 1.43 -2.69 -1.57
N THR A 83 1.32 -1.39 -1.78
CA THR A 83 1.49 -0.80 -3.11
C THR A 83 2.91 -1.07 -3.61
N GLN A 84 3.94 -0.85 -2.79
CA GLN A 84 5.34 -1.16 -3.17
C GLN A 84 5.61 -2.67 -3.24
N PHE A 85 5.16 -3.43 -2.25
CA PHE A 85 5.47 -4.85 -2.12
C PHE A 85 4.78 -5.72 -3.18
N LEU A 86 3.52 -5.41 -3.55
CA LEU A 86 2.75 -6.20 -4.52
C LEU A 86 2.58 -5.48 -5.85
N CYS A 87 1.94 -4.31 -5.84
CA CYS A 87 1.52 -3.66 -7.08
C CYS A 87 2.73 -3.28 -7.94
N GLU A 88 3.77 -2.73 -7.32
CA GLU A 88 4.96 -2.28 -8.01
C GLU A 88 5.96 -3.40 -8.30
N ALA A 89 6.11 -4.38 -7.39
CA ALA A 89 6.94 -5.55 -7.64
C ALA A 89 6.49 -6.31 -8.90
N VAL A 90 5.19 -6.41 -9.16
CA VAL A 90 4.67 -7.05 -10.38
C VAL A 90 4.99 -6.26 -11.65
N ARG A 91 5.23 -4.94 -11.55
CA ARG A 91 5.51 -4.07 -12.70
C ARG A 91 7.00 -3.87 -12.95
N ILE A 92 7.82 -3.92 -11.90
CA ILE A 92 9.24 -3.54 -11.95
C ILE A 92 10.09 -4.72 -11.50
N ILE A 93 10.69 -5.41 -12.48
CA ILE A 93 11.51 -6.61 -12.24
C ILE A 93 12.63 -6.36 -11.22
N PRO A 94 13.43 -5.27 -11.30
CA PRO A 94 14.45 -5.01 -10.29
C PRO A 94 13.91 -4.91 -8.85
N GLN A 95 12.71 -4.35 -8.68
CA GLN A 95 12.06 -4.27 -7.38
C GLN A 95 11.65 -5.64 -6.87
N ALA A 96 11.08 -6.49 -7.74
CA ALA A 96 10.74 -7.87 -7.40
C ALA A 96 11.98 -8.65 -6.93
N ASP A 97 13.09 -8.56 -7.65
CA ASP A 97 14.33 -9.26 -7.31
C ASP A 97 14.86 -8.84 -5.94
N MET A 98 14.82 -7.54 -5.64
CA MET A 98 15.21 -7.02 -4.32
C MET A 98 14.31 -7.56 -3.21
N ILE A 99 12.99 -7.55 -3.41
CA ILE A 99 12.03 -8.08 -2.43
C ILE A 99 12.23 -9.57 -2.20
N ILE A 100 12.44 -10.36 -3.26
CA ILE A 100 12.75 -11.79 -3.16
C ILE A 100 14.05 -11.99 -2.37
N GLY A 101 15.07 -11.19 -2.63
CA GLY A 101 16.33 -11.20 -1.88
C GLY A 101 16.13 -10.89 -0.39
N ALA A 102 15.32 -9.89 -0.06
CA ALA A 102 14.97 -9.52 1.31
C ALA A 102 14.27 -10.68 2.05
N PHE A 103 13.36 -11.38 1.36
CA PHE A 103 12.65 -12.53 1.93
C PHE A 103 13.56 -13.74 2.13
N ASN A 104 14.47 -14.00 1.18
CA ASN A 104 15.42 -15.10 1.29
C ASN A 104 16.48 -14.86 2.38
N SER A 105 16.87 -13.61 2.60
CA SER A 105 17.85 -13.22 3.63
C SER A 105 17.22 -12.95 4.99
N ASN A 106 15.89 -12.79 5.05
CA ASN A 106 15.15 -12.36 6.24
C ASN A 106 15.64 -11.00 6.78
N GLU A 107 16.12 -10.13 5.87
CA GLU A 107 16.52 -8.76 6.15
C GLU A 107 15.51 -7.79 5.53
N ALA A 108 15.27 -6.67 6.21
CA ALA A 108 14.44 -5.60 5.67
C ALA A 108 15.26 -4.74 4.69
N ILE A 109 14.64 -4.36 3.59
CA ILE A 109 15.24 -3.47 2.58
C ILE A 109 14.40 -2.22 2.37
N ARG A 110 15.02 -1.18 1.82
CA ARG A 110 14.30 -0.04 1.23
C ARG A 110 14.50 -0.05 -0.26
N ILE A 111 13.47 0.34 -1.01
CA ILE A 111 13.57 0.43 -2.46
C ILE A 111 14.37 1.70 -2.82
N PRO A 112 15.49 1.58 -3.55
CA PRO A 112 16.30 2.73 -3.91
C PRO A 112 15.55 3.69 -4.85
N ASP A 113 15.85 4.99 -4.74
CA ASP A 113 15.22 6.06 -5.51
C ASP A 113 15.23 5.80 -7.03
N TRP A 114 16.31 5.24 -7.57
CA TRP A 114 16.42 4.99 -9.00
C TRP A 114 15.37 3.97 -9.50
N ILE A 115 14.98 3.00 -8.66
CA ILE A 115 13.88 2.07 -8.95
C ILE A 115 12.55 2.80 -8.83
N LEU A 116 12.38 3.63 -7.79
CA LEU A 116 11.17 4.42 -7.57
C LEU A 116 10.89 5.44 -8.70
N LEU A 117 11.92 5.84 -9.46
CA LEU A 117 11.80 6.72 -10.61
C LEU A 117 11.31 5.98 -11.88
N LEU A 118 11.46 4.66 -11.96
CA LEU A 118 10.98 3.86 -13.10
C LEU A 118 9.43 3.88 -13.22
N HIS A 119 8.72 4.20 -12.14
CA HIS A 119 7.25 4.37 -12.12
C HIS A 119 6.74 5.52 -13.01
N HIS A 120 7.58 6.49 -13.37
CA HIS A 120 7.14 7.72 -14.04
C HIS A 120 7.21 7.69 -15.57
N GLY A 121 7.53 6.56 -16.21
CA GLY A 121 7.70 6.50 -17.67
C GLY A 121 8.80 7.44 -18.21
N SER A 122 9.53 8.10 -17.31
CA SER A 122 10.63 8.97 -17.62
C SER A 122 11.83 8.07 -17.72
N ARG A 123 12.22 7.72 -18.95
CA ARG A 123 13.51 7.08 -19.19
C ARG A 123 14.56 7.88 -18.43
N PRO A 124 15.33 7.27 -17.52
CA PRO A 124 16.51 7.92 -17.00
C PRO A 124 17.37 8.30 -18.20
N SER A 125 17.69 9.59 -18.36
CA SER A 125 18.56 10.11 -19.42
C SER A 125 20.04 9.72 -19.20
N ILE A 126 20.28 8.51 -18.70
CA ILE A 126 21.59 8.00 -18.26
C ILE A 126 22.26 7.18 -19.38
N CYS A 127 21.66 7.13 -20.57
CA CYS A 127 22.20 6.38 -21.72
C CYS A 127 22.46 7.25 -22.96
N GLU A 128 22.80 8.52 -22.78
CA GLU A 128 23.42 9.33 -23.86
C GLU A 128 24.79 9.79 -23.38
N GLY A 129 25.78 8.92 -23.59
CA GLY A 129 27.21 9.21 -23.51
C GLY A 129 27.90 8.67 -24.76
#